data_AF-A0A1H1WYB7-F1
#
_entry.id   AF-A0A1H1WYB7-F1
#
_cell.length_a   1.000
_cell.length_b   1.000
_cell.length_c   1.000
_cell.angle_alpha   90.00
_cell.angle_beta   90.00
_cell.angle_gamma   90.00
#
_symmetry.space_group_name_H-M   'P 1'
#
loop_
_entity.id
_entity.type
_entity.pdbx_description
1 polymer ?
#
loop_
_entity_poly.entity_id
_entity_poly.type
_entity_poly.pdbx_seq_one_letter_code
_entity_poly.pdbx_strand_id
1 'polypeptide(L)'
;MGQAKKQMIEQMEQGYSYVDDCFVCGKCIKDEGLQKFIRLRRKPGSCSFCHRAVSVCSMNDVISHTLQSLHLEWGEPSNEGLPYETREGGWQGQVYDLGELLDIVGPDCPESILSFIAGSIDDYGWCRRQPYSMTADQTLSYGWKGFCQFIIHTARFVFYKVKNPRYDEFQHDEMNPVDILEALGSIVKKLGLIDTLPVGQKIHRVRITDQSNTLATAAELGAPPHEFATMPNRMSPVGIPMFYGAFDLDTAVRETYESGSGAGKKAVCGEFSTVRSLNVIDLTRSFIVPSLFDPKKQRDRPYYRFMRDFIKDFMKPIERSDRAHADYVPTQVVTEYFRHIYQTPNGKSIDGMIYPSSKTGRKAIVIFTDAKGAIDLGTPVSPATLLQLDKTVDIDLTHY
;
A
#
# COMPACT_ATOMS: atom_id res chain seq x y z
N MET A 1 -6.73 31.54 -44.11
CA MET A 1 -8.00 31.15 -43.44
C MET A 1 -8.06 29.66 -43.07
N GLY A 2 -7.52 28.72 -43.86
CA GLY A 2 -7.59 27.27 -43.55
C GLY A 2 -6.76 26.81 -42.34
N GLN A 3 -5.52 27.28 -42.18
CA GLN A 3 -4.64 26.87 -41.07
C GLN A 3 -5.09 27.41 -39.71
N ALA A 4 -5.46 28.70 -39.63
CA ALA A 4 -6.00 29.29 -38.40
C ALA A 4 -7.31 28.60 -37.97
N LYS A 5 -8.22 28.30 -38.92
CA LYS A 5 -9.45 27.56 -38.61
C LYS A 5 -9.16 26.13 -38.15
N LYS A 6 -8.19 25.45 -38.78
CA LYS A 6 -7.75 24.11 -38.37
C LYS A 6 -7.14 24.11 -36.97
N GLN A 7 -6.30 25.09 -36.66
CA GLN A 7 -5.71 25.28 -35.34
C GLN A 7 -6.77 25.61 -34.27
N MET A 8 -7.77 26.43 -34.59
CA MET A 8 -8.89 26.69 -33.69
C MET A 8 -9.71 25.42 -33.41
N ILE A 9 -9.97 24.58 -34.43
CA ILE A 9 -10.65 23.29 -34.25
C ILE A 9 -9.80 22.35 -33.37
N GLU A 10 -8.50 22.22 -33.64
CA GLU A 10 -7.58 21.40 -32.85
C GLU A 10 -7.50 21.88 -31.38
N GLN A 11 -7.50 23.20 -31.13
CA GLN A 11 -7.52 23.78 -29.79
C GLN A 11 -8.82 23.47 -29.03
N MET A 12 -9.97 23.58 -29.70
CA MET A 12 -11.26 23.21 -29.13
C MET A 12 -11.35 21.71 -28.83
N GLU A 13 -10.81 20.85 -29.70
CA GLU A 13 -10.84 19.39 -29.50
C GLU A 13 -9.90 18.93 -28.36
N GLN A 14 -8.77 19.63 -28.15
CA GLN A 14 -7.81 19.28 -27.10
C GLN A 14 -8.09 19.95 -25.73
N GLY A 15 -8.93 20.99 -25.69
CA GLY A 15 -9.36 21.69 -24.47
C GLY A 15 -8.34 22.67 -23.86
N TYR A 16 -7.37 23.14 -24.66
CA TYR A 16 -6.42 24.18 -24.22
C TYR A 16 -5.84 24.96 -25.40
N SER A 17 -5.47 26.21 -25.13
CA SER A 17 -4.83 27.13 -26.07
C SER A 17 -3.34 26.87 -26.21
N TYR A 18 -2.82 26.92 -27.44
CA TYR A 18 -1.38 26.80 -27.69
C TYR A 18 -0.66 28.09 -27.28
N VAL A 19 0.49 27.95 -26.62
CA VAL A 19 1.33 29.08 -26.25
C VAL A 19 2.67 29.02 -26.98
N ASP A 20 3.00 30.10 -27.67
CA ASP A 20 4.28 30.23 -28.37
C ASP A 20 5.43 30.57 -27.40
N ASP A 21 6.59 29.97 -27.63
CA ASP A 21 7.88 30.28 -26.99
C ASP A 21 7.90 30.34 -25.45
N CYS A 22 7.00 29.62 -24.78
CA CYS A 22 6.97 29.52 -23.31
C CYS A 22 7.56 28.19 -22.83
N PHE A 23 8.54 28.26 -21.93
CA PHE A 23 9.25 27.10 -21.41
C PHE A 23 9.44 27.17 -19.90
N VAL A 24 9.33 26.02 -19.22
CA VAL A 24 9.48 25.92 -17.77
C VAL A 24 10.56 24.92 -17.39
N CYS A 25 11.35 25.25 -16.37
CA CYS A 25 12.34 24.34 -15.81
C CYS A 25 11.77 23.58 -14.61
N GLY A 26 12.27 22.37 -14.36
CA GLY A 26 11.83 21.55 -13.22
C GLY A 26 12.18 22.15 -11.85
N LYS A 27 13.02 23.18 -11.76
CA LYS A 27 13.31 23.88 -10.48
C LYS A 27 12.23 24.90 -10.11
N CYS A 28 11.44 25.34 -11.08
CA CYS A 28 10.35 26.29 -10.85
C CYS A 28 9.06 25.59 -10.38
N ILE A 29 8.99 24.26 -10.45
CA ILE A 29 7.86 23.45 -10.00
C ILE A 29 8.29 22.66 -8.77
N LYS A 30 7.51 22.66 -7.69
CA LYS A 30 7.78 21.89 -6.48
C LYS A 30 7.14 20.50 -6.52
N ASP A 31 6.02 20.35 -7.24
CA ASP A 31 5.36 19.07 -7.46
C ASP A 31 6.31 18.02 -8.06
N GLU A 32 6.54 16.93 -7.33
CA GLU A 32 7.48 15.89 -7.73
C GLU A 32 7.05 15.15 -9.01
N GLY A 33 5.74 15.06 -9.28
CA GLY A 33 5.18 14.39 -10.45
C GLY A 33 5.52 15.14 -11.73
N LEU A 34 5.19 16.44 -11.77
CA LEU A 34 5.54 17.33 -12.87
C LEU A 34 7.04 17.49 -13.02
N GLN A 35 7.82 17.52 -11.93
CA GLN A 35 9.29 17.48 -12.04
C GLN A 35 9.77 16.23 -12.79
N LYS A 36 9.22 15.05 -12.50
CA LYS A 36 9.56 13.82 -13.23
C LYS A 36 9.14 13.91 -14.69
N PHE A 37 7.95 14.42 -14.98
CA PHE A 37 7.48 14.65 -16.35
C PHE A 37 8.43 15.55 -17.14
N ILE A 38 8.77 16.72 -16.59
CA ILE A 38 9.71 17.67 -17.20
C ILE A 38 11.08 17.00 -17.44
N ARG A 39 11.59 16.23 -16.47
CA ARG A 39 12.89 15.54 -16.62
C ARG A 39 12.93 14.59 -17.81
N LEU A 40 11.81 13.99 -18.20
CA LEU A 40 11.73 13.06 -19.33
C LEU A 40 11.73 13.78 -20.69
N ARG A 41 11.29 15.05 -20.74
CA ARG A 41 11.13 15.82 -22.00
C ARG A 41 12.04 17.04 -22.11
N ARG A 42 12.87 17.30 -21.10
CA ARG A 42 13.69 18.51 -21.02
C ARG A 42 14.71 18.61 -22.17
N LYS A 43 14.89 19.82 -22.68
CA LYS A 43 15.93 20.19 -23.65
C LYS A 43 16.68 21.44 -23.15
N PRO A 44 17.94 21.68 -23.56
CA PRO A 44 18.62 22.93 -23.24
C PRO A 44 17.83 24.14 -23.75
N GLY A 45 17.68 25.18 -22.93
CA GLY A 45 16.97 26.41 -23.28
C GLY A 45 16.99 27.44 -22.16
N SER A 46 16.09 28.42 -22.22
CA SER A 46 15.89 29.43 -21.17
C SER A 46 14.50 29.28 -20.57
N CYS A 47 14.39 29.34 -19.23
CA CYS A 47 13.11 29.24 -18.54
C CYS A 47 12.39 30.60 -18.56
N SER A 48 11.15 30.65 -19.03
CA SER A 48 10.35 31.87 -19.11
C SER A 48 9.98 32.45 -17.74
N PHE A 49 10.07 31.67 -16.66
CA PHE A 49 9.65 32.08 -15.31
C PHE A 49 10.80 32.48 -14.39
N CYS A 50 11.99 31.89 -14.55
CA CYS A 50 13.16 32.24 -13.73
C CYS A 50 14.31 32.86 -14.54
N HIS A 51 14.15 32.96 -15.86
CA HIS A 51 15.08 33.57 -16.80
C HIS A 51 16.51 33.00 -16.79
N ARG A 52 16.68 31.76 -16.29
CA ARG A 52 17.96 31.06 -16.27
C ARG A 52 18.10 30.15 -17.48
N ALA A 53 19.30 30.07 -18.05
CA ALA A 53 19.67 29.08 -19.04
C ALA A 53 19.84 27.70 -18.39
N VAL A 54 18.88 26.80 -18.61
CA VAL A 54 18.78 25.48 -17.97
C VAL A 54 18.09 24.49 -18.91
N SER A 55 17.97 23.23 -18.50
CA SER A 55 17.09 22.30 -19.20
C SER A 55 15.62 22.62 -18.90
N VAL A 56 14.84 22.86 -19.95
CA VAL A 56 13.44 23.29 -19.90
C VAL A 56 12.53 22.35 -20.69
N CYS A 57 11.24 22.37 -20.37
CA CYS A 57 10.17 21.71 -21.11
C CYS A 57 9.24 22.75 -21.71
N SER A 58 8.63 22.44 -22.86
CA SER A 58 7.58 23.27 -23.46
C SER A 58 6.41 23.43 -22.48
N MET A 59 5.85 24.63 -22.39
CA MET A 59 4.68 24.87 -21.55
C MET A 59 3.44 24.15 -22.11
N ASN A 60 3.34 23.98 -23.44
CA ASN A 60 2.27 23.18 -24.05
C ASN A 60 2.31 21.71 -23.61
N ASP A 61 3.51 21.12 -23.47
CA ASP A 61 3.66 19.76 -22.95
C ASP A 61 3.17 19.68 -21.49
N VAL A 62 3.48 20.70 -20.67
CA VAL A 62 3.07 20.76 -19.26
C VAL A 62 1.57 20.96 -19.12
N ILE A 63 0.98 21.88 -19.87
CA ILE A 63 -0.47 22.14 -19.88
C ILE A 63 -1.22 20.88 -20.32
N SER A 64 -0.81 20.28 -21.44
CA SER A 64 -1.43 19.06 -21.96
C SER A 64 -1.36 17.92 -20.96
N HIS A 65 -0.20 17.72 -20.31
CA HIS A 65 -0.05 16.69 -19.28
C HIS A 65 -0.89 16.99 -18.03
N THR A 66 -0.91 18.23 -17.54
CA THR A 66 -1.76 18.64 -16.41
C THR A 66 -3.22 18.35 -16.70
N LEU A 67 -3.73 18.74 -17.86
CA LEU A 67 -5.11 18.50 -18.27
C LEU A 67 -5.44 17.00 -18.35
N GLN A 68 -4.57 16.21 -19.00
CA GLN A 68 -4.73 14.76 -19.08
C GLN A 68 -4.68 14.08 -17.70
N SER A 69 -3.84 14.58 -16.79
CA SER A 69 -3.77 14.11 -15.40
C SER A 69 -5.04 14.44 -14.62
N LEU A 70 -5.59 15.64 -14.76
CA LEU A 70 -6.88 16.01 -14.16
C LEU A 70 -8.00 15.07 -14.63
N HIS A 71 -8.04 14.76 -15.93
CA HIS A 71 -9.03 13.84 -16.52
C HIS A 71 -8.98 12.39 -16.02
N LEU A 72 -7.99 12.02 -15.21
CA LEU A 72 -7.97 10.71 -14.53
C LEU A 72 -8.96 10.66 -13.36
N GLU A 73 -9.20 11.78 -12.68
CA GLU A 73 -10.03 11.85 -11.47
C GLU A 73 -11.21 12.82 -11.60
N TRP A 74 -11.17 13.71 -12.60
CA TRP A 74 -12.12 14.80 -12.82
C TRP A 74 -12.60 14.83 -14.26
N GLY A 75 -13.78 15.38 -14.50
CA GLY A 75 -14.36 15.48 -15.82
C GLY A 75 -15.28 16.68 -15.94
N GLU A 76 -15.70 16.96 -17.16
CA GLU A 76 -16.70 17.99 -17.43
C GLU A 76 -18.07 17.50 -16.92
N PRO A 77 -18.82 18.31 -16.15
CA PRO A 77 -20.12 17.93 -15.59
C PRO A 77 -21.10 17.33 -16.60
N SER A 78 -21.17 17.91 -17.80
CA SER A 78 -22.05 17.47 -18.88
C SER A 78 -21.71 16.04 -19.34
N ASN A 79 -20.42 15.77 -19.56
CA ASN A 79 -19.90 14.50 -20.05
C ASN A 79 -19.95 13.40 -19.00
N GLU A 80 -19.82 13.76 -17.72
CA GLU A 80 -19.93 12.84 -16.58
C GLU A 80 -21.39 12.55 -16.19
N GLY A 81 -22.36 13.17 -16.87
CA GLY A 81 -23.79 12.93 -16.69
C GLY A 81 -24.40 13.63 -15.48
N LEU A 82 -23.79 14.72 -15.00
CA LEU A 82 -24.34 15.51 -13.90
C LEU A 82 -25.57 16.29 -14.39
N PRO A 83 -26.75 16.17 -13.75
CA PRO A 83 -27.93 16.92 -14.16
C PRO A 83 -27.74 18.42 -13.98
N TYR A 84 -28.30 19.19 -14.91
CA TYR A 84 -28.38 20.65 -14.81
C TYR A 84 -29.83 21.06 -14.67
N GLU A 85 -30.18 21.76 -13.58
CA GLU A 85 -31.53 22.27 -13.38
C GLU A 85 -31.61 23.70 -13.96
N THR A 86 -32.31 23.83 -15.09
CA THR A 86 -32.40 25.11 -15.81
C THR A 86 -33.19 26.17 -15.04
N ARG A 87 -34.16 25.77 -14.21
CA ARG A 87 -34.95 26.71 -13.40
C ARG A 87 -34.13 27.35 -12.27
N GLU A 88 -33.20 26.60 -11.69
CA GLU A 88 -32.31 27.06 -10.61
C GLU A 88 -30.97 27.58 -11.15
N GLY A 89 -30.64 27.26 -12.39
CA GLY A 89 -29.42 27.72 -13.06
C GLY A 89 -28.15 27.07 -12.50
N GLY A 90 -28.20 25.77 -12.17
CA GLY A 90 -27.07 25.10 -11.51
C GLY A 90 -27.00 23.59 -11.70
N TRP A 91 -25.77 23.09 -11.63
CA TRP A 91 -25.46 21.67 -11.61
C TRP A 91 -25.95 21.00 -10.32
N GLN A 92 -26.50 19.80 -10.43
CA GLN A 92 -27.00 19.00 -9.31
C GLN A 92 -25.88 18.14 -8.71
N GLY A 93 -24.84 18.80 -8.23
CA GLY A 93 -23.67 18.20 -7.59
C GLY A 93 -22.55 19.21 -7.38
N GLN A 94 -21.40 18.75 -6.89
CA GLN A 94 -20.25 19.62 -6.67
C GLN A 94 -19.50 19.85 -7.99
N VAL A 95 -19.47 21.10 -8.42
CA VAL A 95 -18.75 21.57 -9.60
C VAL A 95 -17.84 22.71 -9.18
N TYR A 96 -16.62 22.69 -9.69
CA TYR A 96 -15.58 23.69 -9.44
C TYR A 96 -15.26 24.40 -10.75
N ASP A 97 -14.88 25.67 -10.66
CA ASP A 97 -14.07 26.25 -11.73
C ASP A 97 -12.63 25.68 -11.68
N LEU A 98 -11.86 25.88 -12.74
CA LEU A 98 -10.51 25.31 -12.84
C LEU A 98 -9.57 25.89 -11.78
N GLY A 99 -9.72 27.16 -11.41
CA GLY A 99 -8.91 27.79 -10.36
C GLY A 99 -9.15 27.10 -9.01
N GLU A 100 -10.42 26.97 -8.61
CA GLU A 100 -10.84 26.25 -7.42
C GLU A 100 -10.35 24.79 -7.43
N LEU A 101 -10.45 24.11 -8.57
CA LEU A 101 -9.97 22.74 -8.69
C LEU A 101 -8.44 22.66 -8.49
N LEU A 102 -7.69 23.58 -9.10
CA LEU A 102 -6.24 23.61 -8.99
C LEU A 102 -5.76 23.97 -7.57
N ASP A 103 -6.54 24.71 -6.79
CA ASP A 103 -6.26 24.91 -5.36
C ASP A 103 -6.38 23.61 -4.55
N ILE A 104 -7.22 22.67 -4.99
CA ILE A 104 -7.47 21.39 -4.30
C ILE A 104 -6.48 20.31 -4.75
N VAL A 105 -6.27 20.16 -6.06
CA VAL A 105 -5.50 19.05 -6.66
C VAL A 105 -4.41 19.48 -7.64
N GLY A 106 -4.23 20.78 -7.84
CA GLY A 106 -3.24 21.33 -8.75
C GLY A 106 -1.80 21.07 -8.32
N PRO A 107 -0.84 21.29 -9.22
CA PRO A 107 0.56 21.07 -8.91
C PRO A 107 1.08 22.13 -7.94
N ASP A 108 1.85 21.71 -6.94
CA ASP A 108 2.61 22.63 -6.09
C ASP A 108 3.65 23.40 -6.94
N CYS A 109 3.33 24.66 -7.23
CA CYS A 109 4.16 25.58 -7.99
C CYS A 109 3.83 27.03 -7.62
N PRO A 110 4.68 28.00 -8.00
CA PRO A 110 4.37 29.42 -7.83
C PRO A 110 3.09 29.81 -8.56
N GLU A 111 2.36 30.77 -7.99
CA GLU A 111 1.10 31.31 -8.53
C GLU A 111 1.20 31.75 -9.99
N SER A 112 2.35 32.30 -10.40
CA SER A 112 2.57 32.73 -11.79
C SER A 112 2.57 31.58 -12.79
N ILE A 113 2.90 30.36 -12.37
CA ILE A 113 2.84 29.16 -13.21
C ILE A 113 1.44 28.57 -13.16
N LEU A 114 0.83 28.51 -11.97
CA LEU A 114 -0.50 27.95 -11.78
C LEU A 114 -1.56 28.76 -12.56
N SER A 115 -1.55 30.08 -12.41
CA SER A 115 -2.42 31.01 -13.17
C SER A 115 -2.18 30.94 -14.68
N PHE A 116 -0.92 30.72 -15.12
CA PHE A 116 -0.62 30.51 -16.53
C PHE A 116 -1.22 29.22 -17.06
N ILE A 117 -1.13 28.12 -16.30
CA ILE A 117 -1.77 26.84 -16.66
C ILE A 117 -3.28 27.02 -16.72
N ALA A 118 -3.87 27.60 -15.67
CA ALA A 118 -5.31 27.82 -15.57
C ALA A 118 -5.83 28.67 -16.73
N GLY A 119 -5.17 29.79 -17.04
CA GLY A 119 -5.55 30.67 -18.14
C GLY A 119 -5.32 30.11 -19.54
N SER A 120 -4.67 28.94 -19.66
CA SER A 120 -4.45 28.27 -20.95
C SER A 120 -5.45 27.14 -21.22
N ILE A 121 -6.14 26.62 -20.21
CA ILE A 121 -7.08 25.50 -20.32
C ILE A 121 -8.50 26.06 -20.44
N ASP A 122 -9.30 25.47 -21.32
CA ASP A 122 -10.71 25.85 -21.44
C ASP A 122 -11.49 25.33 -20.22
N ASP A 123 -12.25 26.23 -19.58
CA ASP A 123 -12.97 25.91 -18.35
C ASP A 123 -14.48 25.81 -18.61
N TYR A 124 -14.98 24.57 -18.60
CA TYR A 124 -16.40 24.24 -18.70
C TYR A 124 -17.00 23.81 -17.35
N GLY A 125 -16.24 24.03 -16.27
CA GLY A 125 -16.50 23.48 -14.95
C GLY A 125 -15.98 22.05 -14.82
N TRP A 126 -15.74 21.64 -13.58
CA TRP A 126 -15.13 20.36 -13.24
C TRP A 126 -15.90 19.66 -12.13
N CYS A 127 -16.27 18.42 -12.36
CA CYS A 127 -16.80 17.54 -11.32
C CYS A 127 -15.94 16.27 -11.20
N ARG A 128 -16.15 15.51 -10.13
CA ARG A 128 -15.47 14.21 -9.98
C ARG A 128 -15.93 13.27 -11.08
N ARG A 129 -14.99 12.56 -11.69
CA ARG A 129 -15.29 11.56 -12.72
C ARG A 129 -16.19 10.47 -12.16
N GLN A 130 -17.21 10.08 -12.92
CA GLN A 130 -18.26 9.13 -12.53
C GLN A 130 -18.88 9.49 -11.16
N PRO A 131 -19.56 10.65 -11.03
CA PRO A 131 -19.98 11.19 -9.75
C PRO A 131 -21.01 10.32 -9.01
N TYR A 132 -21.66 9.39 -9.72
CA TYR A 132 -22.61 8.43 -9.17
C TYR A 132 -22.01 7.05 -8.88
N SER A 133 -20.69 6.92 -9.04
CA SER A 133 -19.97 5.67 -8.81
C SER A 133 -18.90 5.83 -7.73
N MET A 134 -18.57 4.74 -7.06
CA MET A 134 -17.43 4.66 -6.17
C MET A 134 -16.13 4.69 -6.96
N THR A 135 -15.15 5.42 -6.44
CA THR A 135 -13.78 5.31 -6.95
C THR A 135 -13.20 3.95 -6.62
N ALA A 136 -12.22 3.49 -7.40
CA ALA A 136 -11.60 2.18 -7.21
C ALA A 136 -11.08 1.95 -5.77
N ASP A 137 -10.53 2.98 -5.12
CA ASP A 137 -10.10 2.88 -3.72
C ASP A 137 -11.24 2.74 -2.73
N GLN A 138 -12.39 3.38 -2.99
CA GLN A 138 -13.60 3.22 -2.19
C GLN A 138 -14.17 1.80 -2.38
N THR A 139 -14.32 1.32 -3.61
CA THR A 139 -14.79 -0.05 -3.89
C THR A 139 -13.94 -1.09 -3.17
N LEU A 140 -12.60 -0.98 -3.25
CA LEU A 140 -11.69 -1.88 -2.53
C LEU A 140 -11.84 -1.76 -1.00
N SER A 141 -11.99 -0.54 -0.48
CA SER A 141 -12.14 -0.30 0.97
C SER A 141 -13.45 -0.86 1.51
N TYR A 142 -14.55 -0.70 0.78
CA TYR A 142 -15.85 -1.29 1.12
C TYR A 142 -15.81 -2.81 0.97
N GLY A 143 -15.18 -3.34 -0.09
CA GLY A 143 -14.95 -4.76 -0.28
C GLY A 143 -14.17 -5.39 0.89
N TRP A 144 -13.10 -4.74 1.36
CA TRP A 144 -12.36 -5.17 2.54
C TRP A 144 -13.23 -5.20 3.81
N LYS A 145 -14.01 -4.15 4.06
CA LYS A 145 -14.94 -4.11 5.20
C LYS A 145 -16.01 -5.22 5.10
N GLY A 146 -16.56 -5.43 3.91
CA GLY A 146 -17.52 -6.49 3.62
C GLY A 146 -16.94 -7.87 3.85
N PHE A 147 -15.70 -8.10 3.43
CA PHE A 147 -14.92 -9.31 3.72
C PHE A 147 -14.71 -9.53 5.21
N CYS A 148 -14.23 -8.54 5.94
CA CYS A 148 -14.09 -8.66 7.39
C CYS A 148 -15.43 -9.04 8.04
N GLN A 149 -16.52 -8.36 7.68
CA GLN A 149 -17.85 -8.65 8.23
C GLN A 149 -18.32 -10.07 7.89
N PHE A 150 -18.14 -10.50 6.63
CA PHE A 150 -18.56 -11.81 6.15
C PHE A 150 -17.78 -12.95 6.83
N ILE A 151 -16.46 -12.81 6.94
CA ILE A 151 -15.61 -13.79 7.62
C ILE A 151 -15.93 -13.85 9.12
N ILE A 152 -16.14 -12.72 9.78
CA ILE A 152 -16.39 -12.67 11.22
C ILE A 152 -17.76 -13.28 11.55
N HIS A 153 -18.80 -12.94 10.78
CA HIS A 153 -20.20 -13.17 11.16
C HIS A 153 -20.97 -14.17 10.28
N THR A 154 -20.42 -14.67 9.18
CA THR A 154 -21.19 -15.49 8.22
C THR A 154 -20.51 -16.80 7.87
N ALA A 155 -19.37 -16.78 7.18
CA ALA A 155 -18.70 -18.01 6.73
C ALA A 155 -17.18 -17.85 6.73
N ARG A 156 -16.47 -18.73 7.45
CA ARG A 156 -15.01 -18.70 7.58
C ARG A 156 -14.30 -19.72 6.69
N PHE A 157 -14.73 -20.98 6.77
CA PHE A 157 -14.02 -22.10 6.13
C PHE A 157 -14.45 -22.37 4.71
N VAL A 158 -15.66 -21.96 4.35
CA VAL A 158 -16.28 -22.22 3.04
C VAL A 158 -16.61 -20.91 2.31
N PHE A 159 -15.99 -19.81 2.74
CA PHE A 159 -16.29 -18.45 2.28
C PHE A 159 -16.19 -18.32 0.75
N TYR A 160 -15.29 -19.06 0.11
CA TYR A 160 -15.07 -19.11 -1.34
C TYR A 160 -16.18 -19.85 -2.12
N LYS A 161 -17.12 -20.53 -1.45
CA LYS A 161 -18.25 -21.25 -2.07
C LYS A 161 -19.63 -20.74 -1.66
N VAL A 162 -19.71 -20.00 -0.56
CA VAL A 162 -20.98 -19.50 -0.05
C VAL A 162 -21.37 -18.24 -0.82
N LYS A 163 -22.60 -18.23 -1.37
CA LYS A 163 -23.18 -17.00 -1.89
C LYS A 163 -23.42 -16.04 -0.73
N ASN A 164 -22.89 -14.82 -0.82
CA ASN A 164 -23.22 -13.78 0.12
C ASN A 164 -24.61 -13.23 -0.23
N PRO A 165 -25.66 -13.45 0.59
CA PRO A 165 -27.01 -12.98 0.28
C PRO A 165 -27.15 -11.45 0.32
N ARG A 166 -26.16 -10.74 0.88
CA ARG A 166 -26.11 -9.27 0.87
C ARG A 166 -25.41 -8.69 -0.36
N TYR A 167 -24.78 -9.53 -1.17
CA TYR A 167 -24.11 -9.12 -2.40
C TYR A 167 -25.12 -9.05 -3.54
N ASP A 168 -25.23 -7.89 -4.17
CA ASP A 168 -26.04 -7.67 -5.36
C ASP A 168 -25.14 -7.64 -6.60
N GLU A 169 -25.18 -8.71 -7.41
CA GLU A 169 -24.40 -8.82 -8.65
C GLU A 169 -24.76 -7.77 -9.71
N PHE A 170 -25.90 -7.09 -9.55
CA PHE A 170 -26.35 -6.02 -10.44
C PHE A 170 -25.89 -4.64 -9.99
N GLN A 171 -25.30 -4.49 -8.80
CA GLN A 171 -24.68 -3.23 -8.36
C GLN A 171 -23.24 -3.13 -8.86
N HIS A 172 -23.01 -2.22 -9.81
CA HIS A 172 -21.74 -2.13 -10.54
C HIS A 172 -20.51 -1.79 -9.66
N ASP A 173 -20.73 -1.18 -8.49
CA ASP A 173 -19.65 -0.83 -7.57
C ASP A 173 -19.53 -1.77 -6.37
N GLU A 174 -20.35 -2.80 -6.29
CA GLU A 174 -20.26 -3.77 -5.21
C GLU A 174 -19.18 -4.81 -5.53
N MET A 175 -18.21 -4.96 -4.63
CA MET A 175 -17.21 -6.02 -4.69
C MET A 175 -17.69 -7.22 -3.89
N ASN A 176 -17.71 -8.40 -4.49
CA ASN A 176 -17.94 -9.61 -3.73
C ASN A 176 -16.80 -9.74 -2.69
N PRO A 177 -17.12 -9.93 -1.40
CA PRO A 177 -16.13 -10.09 -0.35
C PRO A 177 -15.01 -11.08 -0.67
N VAL A 178 -15.28 -12.14 -1.43
CA VAL A 178 -14.29 -13.16 -1.80
C VAL A 178 -13.22 -12.62 -2.76
N ASP A 179 -13.59 -11.69 -3.64
CA ASP A 179 -12.72 -11.15 -4.70
C ASP A 179 -11.62 -10.24 -4.14
N ILE A 180 -11.75 -9.78 -2.89
CA ILE A 180 -10.77 -8.89 -2.26
C ILE A 180 -9.39 -9.54 -2.16
N LEU A 181 -9.32 -10.87 -2.01
CA LEU A 181 -8.05 -11.58 -1.88
C LEU A 181 -7.27 -11.54 -3.20
N GLU A 182 -7.96 -11.77 -4.33
CA GLU A 182 -7.37 -11.67 -5.66
C GLU A 182 -7.00 -10.23 -6.02
N ALA A 183 -7.84 -9.27 -5.61
CA ALA A 183 -7.54 -7.85 -5.75
C ALA A 183 -6.27 -7.47 -4.96
N LEU A 184 -6.14 -7.93 -3.70
CA LEU A 184 -4.94 -7.74 -2.88
C LEU A 184 -3.70 -8.35 -3.54
N GLY A 185 -3.79 -9.58 -4.05
CA GLY A 185 -2.70 -10.22 -4.78
C GLY A 185 -2.28 -9.45 -6.04
N SER A 186 -3.26 -8.91 -6.78
CA SER A 186 -3.03 -8.07 -7.96
C SER A 186 -2.37 -6.74 -7.61
N ILE A 187 -2.77 -6.12 -6.49
CA ILE A 187 -2.19 -4.86 -5.99
C ILE A 187 -0.76 -5.09 -5.51
N VAL A 188 -0.50 -6.16 -4.75
CA VAL A 188 0.85 -6.56 -4.32
C VAL A 188 1.80 -6.69 -5.51
N LYS A 189 1.33 -7.33 -6.59
CA LYS A 189 2.09 -7.42 -7.85
C LYS A 189 2.29 -6.05 -8.50
N LYS A 190 1.20 -5.30 -8.68
CA LYS A 190 1.18 -4.02 -9.42
C LYS A 190 2.06 -2.97 -8.75
N LEU A 191 2.04 -2.89 -7.42
CA LEU A 191 2.85 -1.95 -6.64
C LEU A 191 4.26 -2.46 -6.33
N GLY A 192 4.63 -3.67 -6.78
CA GLY A 192 5.96 -4.23 -6.58
C GLY A 192 6.28 -4.49 -5.10
N LEU A 193 5.32 -5.04 -4.34
CA LEU A 193 5.47 -5.30 -2.91
C LEU A 193 6.11 -6.65 -2.60
N ILE A 194 6.47 -7.44 -3.63
CA ILE A 194 7.21 -8.70 -3.44
C ILE A 194 8.69 -8.36 -3.38
N ASP A 195 9.32 -8.69 -2.26
CA ASP A 195 10.74 -8.51 -2.01
C ASP A 195 11.44 -9.87 -1.85
N THR A 196 12.77 -9.88 -1.89
CA THR A 196 13.59 -11.07 -1.67
C THR A 196 14.56 -10.82 -0.53
N LEU A 197 14.40 -11.55 0.58
CA LEU A 197 15.42 -11.57 1.62
C LEU A 197 16.61 -12.41 1.13
N PRO A 198 17.84 -11.87 1.17
CA PRO A 198 19.03 -12.61 0.77
C PRO A 198 19.36 -13.72 1.77
N VAL A 199 20.27 -14.63 1.39
CA VAL A 199 20.91 -15.58 2.31
C VAL A 199 21.68 -14.81 3.39
N GLY A 200 21.63 -15.28 4.63
CA GLY A 200 22.31 -14.65 5.77
C GLY A 200 21.58 -13.43 6.33
N GLN A 201 20.35 -13.15 5.90
CA GLN A 201 19.53 -12.08 6.47
C GLN A 201 19.24 -12.39 7.94
N LYS A 202 19.64 -11.45 8.81
CA LYS A 202 19.43 -11.55 10.25
C LYS A 202 17.99 -11.22 10.65
N ILE A 203 17.44 -12.05 11.53
CA ILE A 203 16.10 -11.92 12.10
C ILE A 203 16.17 -12.27 13.58
N HIS A 204 15.67 -11.38 14.42
CA HIS A 204 15.64 -11.54 15.87
C HIS A 204 14.28 -12.04 16.31
N ARG A 205 14.27 -13.07 17.16
CA ARG A 205 13.06 -13.56 17.83
C ARG A 205 13.30 -13.64 19.32
N VAL A 206 12.37 -13.08 20.09
CA VAL A 206 12.45 -13.02 21.55
C VAL A 206 11.44 -13.98 22.17
N ARG A 207 11.85 -14.65 23.25
CA ARG A 207 11.00 -15.42 24.14
C ARG A 207 11.12 -14.87 25.55
N ILE A 208 9.98 -14.71 26.23
CA ILE A 208 9.95 -14.39 27.66
C ILE A 208 9.89 -15.69 28.43
N THR A 209 10.80 -15.86 29.40
CA THR A 209 10.92 -17.07 30.20
C THR A 209 11.31 -16.71 31.63
N ASP A 210 11.20 -17.65 32.55
CA ASP A 210 11.64 -17.46 33.93
C ASP A 210 13.16 -17.31 34.01
N GLN A 211 13.64 -16.55 35.00
CA GLN A 211 15.06 -16.21 35.11
C GLN A 211 16.00 -17.43 35.22
N SER A 212 15.50 -18.54 35.77
CA SER A 212 16.22 -19.82 35.88
C SER A 212 16.36 -20.59 34.57
N ASN A 213 15.52 -20.31 33.57
CA ASN A 213 15.49 -21.08 32.33
C ASN A 213 16.60 -20.63 31.38
N THR A 214 17.22 -21.57 30.69
CA THR A 214 18.21 -21.28 29.65
C THR A 214 17.65 -21.82 28.34
N LEU A 215 17.45 -20.94 27.35
CA LEU A 215 17.01 -21.32 26.02
C LEU A 215 18.20 -21.14 25.06
N ALA A 216 18.59 -22.21 24.39
CA ALA A 216 19.82 -22.25 23.60
C ALA A 216 19.63 -22.82 22.19
N THR A 217 18.49 -23.43 21.89
CA THR A 217 18.26 -24.17 20.65
C THR A 217 17.22 -23.52 19.74
N ALA A 218 17.29 -23.84 18.44
CA ALA A 218 16.31 -23.42 17.45
C ALA A 218 14.92 -24.02 17.74
N ALA A 219 14.85 -25.21 18.36
CA ALA A 219 13.58 -25.81 18.77
C ALA A 219 12.89 -25.00 19.89
N GLU A 220 13.66 -24.42 20.81
CA GLU A 220 13.14 -23.60 21.92
C GLU A 220 12.80 -22.17 21.47
N LEU A 221 13.65 -21.56 20.65
CA LEU A 221 13.54 -20.16 20.25
C LEU A 221 12.78 -19.96 18.94
N GLY A 222 12.64 -21.00 18.13
CA GLY A 222 11.94 -20.99 16.84
C GLY A 222 10.42 -20.99 16.95
N ALA A 223 9.75 -21.38 15.86
CA ALA A 223 8.30 -21.54 15.85
C ALA A 223 7.90 -22.70 16.79
N PRO A 224 6.82 -22.55 17.57
CA PRO A 224 6.42 -23.62 18.48
C PRO A 224 5.99 -24.87 17.68
N PRO A 225 6.16 -26.08 18.24
CA PRO A 225 5.51 -27.28 17.71
C PRO A 225 4.00 -27.12 17.64
N HIS A 226 3.34 -27.85 16.73
CA HIS A 226 1.89 -27.75 16.49
C HIS A 226 1.05 -27.89 17.77
N GLU A 227 1.40 -28.85 18.64
CA GLU A 227 0.72 -29.11 19.92
C GLU A 227 0.83 -27.96 20.93
N PHE A 228 1.81 -27.07 20.77
CA PHE A 228 2.04 -25.90 21.63
C PHE A 228 1.65 -24.58 20.96
N ALA A 229 1.11 -24.60 19.75
CA ALA A 229 0.57 -23.43 19.07
C ALA A 229 -0.85 -23.10 19.58
N THR A 230 -0.98 -22.88 20.89
CA THR A 230 -2.27 -22.76 21.59
C THR A 230 -2.89 -21.37 21.56
N MET A 231 -2.09 -20.34 21.27
CA MET A 231 -2.54 -18.94 21.20
C MET A 231 -2.62 -18.47 19.75
N PRO A 232 -3.73 -17.86 19.32
CA PRO A 232 -3.81 -17.25 18.01
C PRO A 232 -3.00 -15.94 17.98
N ASN A 233 -2.50 -15.65 16.79
CA ASN A 233 -1.83 -14.40 16.47
C ASN A 233 -2.54 -13.75 15.28
N ARG A 234 -2.20 -12.49 15.00
CA ARG A 234 -2.78 -11.72 13.89
C ARG A 234 -2.72 -12.42 12.54
N MET A 235 -1.64 -13.17 12.28
CA MET A 235 -1.41 -13.80 10.98
C MET A 235 -1.52 -15.32 11.03
N SER A 236 -1.71 -15.92 12.21
CA SER A 236 -1.79 -17.38 12.33
C SER A 236 -2.83 -17.82 13.37
N PRO A 237 -3.78 -18.71 13.02
CA PRO A 237 -4.73 -19.27 13.97
C PRO A 237 -4.06 -20.27 14.92
N VAL A 238 -4.81 -20.66 15.95
CA VAL A 238 -4.42 -21.77 16.85
C VAL A 238 -4.15 -23.04 16.05
N GLY A 239 -3.10 -23.77 16.39
CA GLY A 239 -2.68 -25.01 15.73
C GLY A 239 -1.83 -24.83 14.47
N ILE A 240 -1.71 -23.60 13.94
CA ILE A 240 -0.88 -23.28 12.77
C ILE A 240 0.32 -22.45 13.22
N PRO A 241 1.47 -23.08 13.52
CA PRO A 241 2.67 -22.34 13.91
C PRO A 241 3.25 -21.57 12.72
N MET A 242 3.77 -20.38 13.03
CA MET A 242 4.58 -19.56 12.15
C MET A 242 5.76 -18.96 12.93
N PHE A 243 6.82 -18.57 12.22
CA PHE A 243 7.95 -17.90 12.84
C PHE A 243 7.73 -16.38 12.85
N TYR A 244 7.59 -15.77 14.02
CA TYR A 244 7.49 -14.32 14.18
C TYR A 244 8.82 -13.76 14.67
N GLY A 245 9.30 -12.69 14.05
CA GLY A 245 10.53 -11.99 14.45
C GLY A 245 10.55 -10.54 13.97
N ALA A 246 11.68 -9.89 14.16
CA ALA A 246 11.93 -8.52 13.68
C ALA A 246 13.36 -8.37 13.16
N PHE A 247 13.60 -7.28 12.42
CA PHE A 247 14.92 -6.97 11.86
C PHE A 247 15.83 -6.22 12.85
N ASP A 248 15.29 -5.79 13.99
CA ASP A 248 16.03 -5.21 15.10
C ASP A 248 15.53 -5.77 16.44
N LEU A 249 16.45 -5.80 17.41
CA LEU A 249 16.21 -6.39 18.73
C LEU A 249 15.13 -5.65 19.52
N ASP A 250 15.13 -4.30 19.50
CA ASP A 250 14.16 -3.48 20.24
C ASP A 250 12.72 -3.79 19.80
N THR A 251 12.50 -3.89 18.49
CA THR A 251 11.20 -4.28 17.94
C THR A 251 10.81 -5.70 18.33
N ALA A 252 11.74 -6.66 18.29
CA ALA A 252 11.47 -8.04 18.70
C ALA A 252 11.07 -8.13 20.19
N VAL A 253 11.73 -7.36 21.05
CA VAL A 253 11.40 -7.29 22.49
C VAL A 253 10.01 -6.67 22.69
N ARG A 254 9.74 -5.50 22.10
CA ARG A 254 8.47 -4.77 22.29
C ARG A 254 7.23 -5.48 21.72
N GLU A 255 7.39 -6.31 20.69
CA GLU A 255 6.30 -7.16 20.17
C GLU A 255 5.97 -8.32 21.12
N THR A 256 6.91 -8.73 21.98
CA THR A 256 6.76 -9.90 22.86
C THR A 256 6.44 -9.51 24.30
N TYR A 257 7.01 -8.40 24.78
CA TYR A 257 6.95 -7.98 26.18
C TYR A 257 6.08 -6.73 26.37
N GLU A 258 5.26 -6.73 27.42
CA GLU A 258 4.51 -5.56 27.88
C GLU A 258 5.00 -5.17 29.29
N SER A 259 5.44 -3.92 29.44
CA SER A 259 6.05 -3.41 30.68
C SER A 259 5.09 -3.60 31.87
N GLY A 260 5.60 -4.19 32.96
CA GLY A 260 4.82 -4.50 34.17
C GLY A 260 4.43 -5.98 34.33
N SER A 261 4.62 -6.81 33.30
CA SER A 261 4.36 -8.27 33.35
C SER A 261 5.56 -9.14 33.76
N GLY A 262 6.69 -8.51 34.15
CA GLY A 262 8.03 -9.13 34.14
C GLY A 262 8.69 -9.45 35.47
N ALA A 263 8.00 -9.39 36.62
CA ALA A 263 8.63 -9.77 37.88
C ALA A 263 9.10 -11.25 37.81
N GLY A 264 10.42 -11.47 37.94
CA GLY A 264 11.03 -12.80 37.88
C GLY A 264 11.25 -13.39 36.48
N LYS A 265 11.01 -12.61 35.41
CA LYS A 265 11.18 -13.06 34.02
C LYS A 265 12.40 -12.41 33.35
N LYS A 266 12.97 -13.09 32.38
CA LYS A 266 13.97 -12.55 31.44
C LYS A 266 13.52 -12.73 30.00
N ALA A 267 14.10 -11.95 29.09
CA ALA A 267 13.97 -12.18 27.66
C ALA A 267 15.19 -12.93 27.13
N VAL A 268 14.97 -13.92 26.27
CA VAL A 268 16.04 -14.57 25.51
C VAL A 268 15.81 -14.29 24.04
N CYS A 269 16.80 -13.69 23.37
CA CYS A 269 16.78 -13.43 21.95
C CYS A 269 17.56 -14.53 21.21
N GLY A 270 16.92 -15.18 20.25
CA GLY A 270 17.59 -15.93 19.20
C GLY A 270 17.85 -15.02 17.99
N GLU A 271 19.11 -14.93 17.55
CA GLU A 271 19.46 -14.34 16.27
C GLU A 271 19.50 -15.45 15.22
N PHE A 272 18.60 -15.37 14.23
CA PHE A 272 18.50 -16.32 13.14
C PHE A 272 18.99 -15.72 11.82
N SER A 273 19.62 -16.54 10.98
CA SER A 273 19.95 -16.23 9.59
C SER A 273 19.09 -17.02 8.63
N THR A 274 18.69 -16.41 7.51
CA THR A 274 18.08 -17.14 6.39
C THR A 274 19.12 -18.05 5.72
N VAL A 275 18.79 -19.32 5.49
CA VAL A 275 19.72 -20.29 4.84
C VAL A 275 19.59 -20.33 3.32
N ARG A 276 18.53 -19.71 2.79
CA ARG A 276 18.25 -19.51 1.37
C ARG A 276 17.58 -18.16 1.16
N SER A 277 17.49 -17.70 -0.08
CA SER A 277 16.66 -16.54 -0.40
C SER A 277 15.19 -16.83 -0.12
N LEU A 278 14.49 -15.88 0.51
CA LEU A 278 13.07 -15.99 0.85
C LEU A 278 12.26 -14.94 0.07
N ASN A 279 11.18 -15.36 -0.61
CA ASN A 279 10.26 -14.41 -1.24
C ASN A 279 9.28 -13.92 -0.18
N VAL A 280 9.18 -12.61 0.03
CA VAL A 280 8.32 -12.04 1.06
C VAL A 280 7.47 -10.91 0.50
N ILE A 281 6.30 -10.70 1.08
CA ILE A 281 5.51 -9.50 0.81
C ILE A 281 5.93 -8.42 1.80
N ASP A 282 6.39 -7.26 1.32
CA ASP A 282 6.78 -6.12 2.15
C ASP A 282 5.67 -5.07 2.25
N LEU A 283 4.93 -5.12 3.35
CA LEU A 283 3.86 -4.18 3.69
C LEU A 283 4.36 -2.93 4.44
N THR A 284 5.68 -2.77 4.62
CA THR A 284 6.28 -1.60 5.30
C THR A 284 6.62 -0.47 4.35
N ARG A 285 6.32 -0.64 3.05
CA ARG A 285 6.51 0.38 2.03
C ARG A 285 5.69 1.63 2.35
N SER A 286 6.21 2.80 1.98
CA SER A 286 5.46 4.05 2.11
C SER A 286 4.32 4.09 1.08
N PHE A 287 3.08 4.15 1.57
CA PHE A 287 1.88 4.30 0.75
C PHE A 287 1.42 5.77 0.69
N ILE A 288 2.39 6.71 0.61
CA ILE A 288 2.09 8.10 0.26
C ILE A 288 1.52 8.12 -1.15
N VAL A 289 0.35 8.74 -1.32
CA VAL A 289 -0.33 8.84 -2.61
C VAL A 289 0.56 9.66 -3.55
N PRO A 290 1.02 9.10 -4.69
CA PRO A 290 1.85 9.81 -5.65
C PRO A 290 1.13 11.05 -6.20
N SER A 291 1.86 12.09 -6.64
CA SER A 291 1.27 13.24 -7.33
C SER A 291 0.34 12.81 -8.48
N LEU A 292 -0.76 13.55 -8.67
CA LEU A 292 -1.68 13.36 -9.80
C LEU A 292 -0.97 13.54 -11.15
N PHE A 293 0.14 14.28 -11.14
CA PHE A 293 0.93 14.59 -12.33
C PHE A 293 2.15 13.67 -12.50
N ASP A 294 2.30 12.61 -11.70
CA ASP A 294 3.38 11.64 -11.90
C ASP A 294 3.09 10.77 -13.14
N PRO A 295 3.90 10.88 -14.22
CA PRO A 295 3.59 10.24 -15.50
C PRO A 295 3.61 8.70 -15.44
N LYS A 296 4.20 8.11 -14.41
CA LYS A 296 4.27 6.65 -14.24
C LYS A 296 3.26 6.14 -13.22
N LYS A 297 2.98 6.91 -12.17
CA LYS A 297 2.20 6.44 -11.00
C LYS A 297 0.81 7.04 -10.87
N GLN A 298 0.45 8.06 -11.66
CA GLN A 298 -0.86 8.73 -11.55
C GLN A 298 -2.06 7.77 -11.61
N ARG A 299 -2.00 6.73 -12.45
CA ARG A 299 -3.07 5.71 -12.55
C ARG A 299 -3.12 4.72 -11.40
N ASP A 300 -2.07 4.68 -10.57
CA ASP A 300 -1.98 3.75 -9.45
C ASP A 300 -2.45 4.39 -8.14
N ARG A 301 -2.71 5.70 -8.12
CA ARG A 301 -3.11 6.48 -6.94
C ARG A 301 -4.23 5.83 -6.12
N PRO A 302 -5.32 5.28 -6.72
CA PRO A 302 -6.33 4.57 -5.94
C PRO A 302 -5.76 3.40 -5.13
N TYR A 303 -4.84 2.61 -5.69
CA TYR A 303 -4.25 1.48 -4.95
C TYR A 303 -3.34 1.94 -3.81
N TYR A 304 -2.66 3.09 -3.94
CA TYR A 304 -1.91 3.67 -2.81
C TYR A 304 -2.85 4.13 -1.68
N ARG A 305 -3.99 4.76 -2.01
CA ARG A 305 -5.01 5.14 -1.02
C ARG A 305 -5.56 3.92 -0.29
N PHE A 306 -5.96 2.90 -1.05
CA PHE A 306 -6.46 1.64 -0.50
C PHE A 306 -5.42 0.96 0.38
N MET A 307 -4.18 0.76 -0.10
CA MET A 307 -3.15 0.07 0.69
C MET A 307 -2.81 0.83 1.98
N ARG A 308 -2.77 2.17 1.95
CA ARG A 308 -2.60 2.98 3.16
C ARG A 308 -3.68 2.64 4.20
N ASP A 309 -4.94 2.61 3.78
CA ASP A 309 -6.08 2.40 4.68
C ASP A 309 -6.19 0.92 5.11
N PHE A 310 -5.91 -0.01 4.21
CA PHE A 310 -5.81 -1.44 4.48
C PHE A 310 -4.72 -1.74 5.51
N ILE A 311 -3.49 -1.21 5.36
CA ILE A 311 -2.42 -1.43 6.33
C ILE A 311 -2.75 -0.81 7.68
N LYS A 312 -3.37 0.37 7.71
CA LYS A 312 -3.83 0.98 8.95
C LYS A 312 -4.81 0.07 9.68
N ASP A 313 -5.74 -0.56 8.96
CA ASP A 313 -6.72 -1.49 9.52
C ASP A 313 -6.08 -2.81 9.96
N PHE A 314 -5.26 -3.40 9.08
CA PHE A 314 -4.51 -4.64 9.31
C PHE A 314 -3.63 -4.55 10.57
N MET A 315 -3.13 -3.35 10.90
CA MET A 315 -2.28 -3.10 12.07
C MET A 315 -2.98 -2.65 13.33
N LYS A 316 -4.31 -2.46 13.33
CA LYS A 316 -5.05 -2.01 14.52
C LYS A 316 -4.77 -2.92 15.72
N PRO A 317 -4.46 -2.38 16.91
CA PRO A 317 -4.38 -3.17 18.13
C PRO A 317 -5.70 -3.93 18.33
N ILE A 318 -5.62 -5.22 18.59
CA ILE A 318 -6.78 -6.06 18.92
C ILE A 318 -6.66 -6.34 20.41
N GLU A 319 -7.67 -5.92 21.18
CA GLU A 319 -7.71 -6.16 22.62
C GLU A 319 -7.63 -7.66 22.87
N ARG A 320 -6.73 -8.09 23.75
CA ARG A 320 -6.59 -9.49 24.19
C ARG A 320 -7.74 -9.87 25.15
N SER A 321 -8.98 -9.65 24.74
CA SER A 321 -10.17 -10.17 25.40
C SER A 321 -10.60 -11.49 24.75
N ASP A 322 -11.57 -12.21 25.32
CA ASP A 322 -12.11 -13.44 24.73
C ASP A 322 -12.70 -13.23 23.30
N ARG A 323 -12.98 -11.98 22.90
CA ARG A 323 -13.41 -11.63 21.54
C ARG A 323 -12.27 -11.45 20.53
N ALA A 324 -11.00 -11.35 20.96
CA ALA A 324 -9.83 -11.14 20.10
C ALA A 324 -9.73 -12.17 18.97
N HIS A 325 -10.21 -13.39 19.23
CA HIS A 325 -10.18 -14.51 18.28
C HIS A 325 -10.92 -14.22 16.99
N ALA A 326 -12.04 -13.49 17.05
CA ALA A 326 -12.84 -13.19 15.86
C ALA A 326 -12.20 -12.10 14.99
N ASP A 327 -11.60 -11.09 15.63
CA ASP A 327 -11.02 -9.92 14.94
C ASP A 327 -9.72 -10.26 14.20
N TYR A 328 -9.02 -11.35 14.58
CA TYR A 328 -7.85 -11.84 13.84
C TYR A 328 -8.19 -12.67 12.60
N VAL A 329 -9.42 -13.20 12.47
CA VAL A 329 -9.74 -14.14 11.39
C VAL A 329 -9.53 -13.51 10.00
N PRO A 330 -9.96 -12.27 9.70
CA PRO A 330 -9.75 -11.71 8.37
C PRO A 330 -8.26 -11.63 7.97
N THR A 331 -7.38 -11.21 8.89
CA THR A 331 -5.94 -11.11 8.62
C THR A 331 -5.26 -12.47 8.53
N GLN A 332 -5.76 -13.48 9.26
CA GLN A 332 -5.34 -14.88 9.12
C GLN A 332 -5.71 -15.45 7.75
N VAL A 333 -6.94 -15.20 7.26
CA VAL A 333 -7.36 -15.64 5.92
C VAL A 333 -6.50 -14.98 4.83
N VAL A 334 -6.19 -13.69 4.95
CA VAL A 334 -5.25 -13.01 4.04
C VAL A 334 -3.86 -13.67 4.08
N THR A 335 -3.38 -14.00 5.27
CA THR A 335 -2.08 -14.66 5.43
C THR A 335 -2.06 -16.04 4.78
N GLU A 336 -3.11 -16.84 4.98
CA GLU A 336 -3.25 -18.16 4.35
C GLU A 336 -3.40 -18.07 2.84
N TYR A 337 -4.12 -17.06 2.32
CA TYR A 337 -4.18 -16.79 0.88
C TYR A 337 -2.78 -16.58 0.32
N PHE A 338 -1.95 -15.73 0.93
CA PHE A 338 -0.59 -15.49 0.46
C PHE A 338 0.33 -16.70 0.64
N ARG A 339 0.12 -17.50 1.70
CA ARG A 339 0.92 -18.69 1.98
C ARG A 339 0.62 -19.85 1.02
N HIS A 340 -0.66 -20.06 0.68
CA HIS A 340 -1.12 -21.30 0.05
C HIS A 340 -1.61 -21.13 -1.39
N ILE A 341 -2.15 -19.96 -1.75
CA ILE A 341 -2.84 -19.75 -3.02
C ILE A 341 -2.03 -18.82 -3.92
N TYR A 342 -1.55 -17.70 -3.39
CA TYR A 342 -0.83 -16.72 -4.18
C TYR A 342 0.50 -17.26 -4.70
N GLN A 343 0.77 -17.03 -5.98
CA GLN A 343 2.05 -17.28 -6.60
C GLN A 343 2.58 -15.99 -7.21
N THR A 344 3.89 -15.80 -7.09
CA THR A 344 4.59 -14.71 -7.78
C THR A 344 4.46 -14.86 -9.31
N PRO A 345 4.74 -13.82 -10.12
CA PRO A 345 4.68 -13.91 -11.58
C PRO A 345 5.56 -15.00 -12.21
N ASN A 346 6.59 -15.47 -11.49
CA ASN A 346 7.46 -16.56 -11.91
C ASN A 346 7.11 -17.91 -11.24
N GLY A 347 5.89 -18.05 -10.69
CA GLY A 347 5.37 -19.31 -10.14
C GLY A 347 5.99 -19.73 -8.80
N LYS A 348 6.63 -18.80 -8.06
CA LYS A 348 7.20 -19.09 -6.74
C LYS A 348 6.17 -18.83 -5.64
N SER A 349 6.25 -19.61 -4.58
CA SER A 349 5.49 -19.38 -3.34
C SER A 349 6.08 -18.22 -2.54
N ILE A 350 5.24 -17.63 -1.69
CA ILE A 350 5.64 -16.66 -0.67
C ILE A 350 6.10 -17.42 0.58
N ASP A 351 7.26 -17.04 1.11
CA ASP A 351 7.87 -17.62 2.31
C ASP A 351 7.51 -16.84 3.59
N GLY A 352 7.02 -15.60 3.47
CA GLY A 352 6.65 -14.78 4.61
C GLY A 352 6.12 -13.40 4.26
N MET A 353 5.78 -12.61 5.28
CA MET A 353 5.31 -11.24 5.15
C MET A 353 6.03 -10.34 6.14
N ILE A 354 6.58 -9.25 5.63
CA ILE A 354 7.12 -8.15 6.42
C ILE A 354 5.99 -7.14 6.65
N TYR A 355 5.82 -6.71 7.89
CA TYR A 355 4.77 -5.79 8.30
C TYR A 355 5.31 -4.76 9.30
N PRO A 356 4.72 -3.56 9.37
CA PRO A 356 5.13 -2.58 10.37
C PRO A 356 4.68 -3.06 11.75
N SER A 357 5.56 -3.07 12.74
CA SER A 357 5.26 -3.42 14.12
C SER A 357 4.14 -2.53 14.66
N SER A 358 3.17 -3.13 15.36
CA SER A 358 2.10 -2.38 16.01
C SER A 358 2.60 -1.58 17.23
N LYS A 359 3.79 -1.94 17.74
CA LYS A 359 4.40 -1.36 18.94
C LYS A 359 5.47 -0.30 18.61
N THR A 360 6.21 -0.46 17.51
CA THR A 360 7.32 0.46 17.12
C THR A 360 7.15 1.12 15.76
N GLY A 361 6.29 0.59 14.88
CA GLY A 361 6.20 0.99 13.47
C GLY A 361 7.37 0.51 12.59
N ARG A 362 8.40 -0.12 13.16
CA ARG A 362 9.55 -0.68 12.42
C ARG A 362 9.24 -2.04 11.81
N LYS A 363 10.15 -2.60 11.03
CA LYS A 363 9.92 -3.86 10.31
C LYS A 363 9.87 -5.07 11.27
N ALA A 364 8.73 -5.73 11.31
CA ALA A 364 8.55 -7.09 11.84
C ALA A 364 8.30 -8.05 10.67
N ILE A 365 8.43 -9.35 10.92
CA ILE A 365 8.25 -10.39 9.90
C ILE A 365 7.58 -11.62 10.49
N VAL A 366 6.66 -12.18 9.71
CA VAL A 366 6.20 -13.57 9.87
C VAL A 366 6.79 -14.40 8.73
N ILE A 367 7.39 -15.54 9.06
CA ILE A 367 7.87 -16.53 8.10
C ILE A 367 6.97 -17.76 8.21
N PHE A 368 6.51 -18.24 7.05
CA PHE A 368 5.53 -19.32 6.91
C PHE A 368 6.17 -20.69 7.13
N THR A 369 6.68 -20.92 8.33
CA THR A 369 7.36 -22.15 8.70
C THR A 369 7.03 -22.61 10.12
N ASP A 370 7.06 -23.92 10.32
CA ASP A 370 6.82 -24.57 11.60
C ASP A 370 8.16 -24.77 12.36
N ALA A 371 8.11 -25.56 13.44
CA ALA A 371 9.29 -25.87 14.26
C ALA A 371 10.45 -26.52 13.47
N LYS A 372 10.18 -27.23 12.37
CA LYS A 372 11.21 -27.88 11.54
C LYS A 372 11.89 -26.91 10.58
N GLY A 373 11.33 -25.71 10.41
CA GLY A 373 11.85 -24.65 9.57
C GLY A 373 13.11 -23.96 10.09
N ALA A 374 13.40 -24.12 11.38
CA ALA A 374 14.54 -23.54 12.04
C ALA A 374 15.45 -24.66 12.59
N ILE A 375 16.76 -24.51 12.40
CA ILE A 375 17.76 -25.49 12.86
C ILE A 375 18.89 -24.83 13.63
N ASP A 376 19.62 -25.60 14.43
CA ASP A 376 20.82 -25.13 15.11
C ASP A 376 22.00 -24.98 14.15
N LEU A 377 22.96 -24.13 14.51
CA LEU A 377 24.22 -23.98 13.77
C LEU A 377 24.92 -25.34 13.60
N GLY A 378 25.35 -25.65 12.38
CA GLY A 378 26.01 -26.92 12.05
C GLY A 378 25.06 -28.09 11.76
N THR A 379 23.75 -27.94 11.97
CA THR A 379 22.75 -28.94 11.54
C THR A 379 22.63 -28.94 10.01
N PRO A 380 22.48 -30.10 9.34
CA PRO A 380 22.27 -30.16 7.89
C PRO A 380 20.99 -29.46 7.45
N VAL A 381 21.09 -28.65 6.39
CA VAL A 381 19.95 -27.95 5.78
C VAL A 381 19.10 -28.94 4.99
N SER A 382 17.78 -28.93 5.24
CA SER A 382 16.78 -29.65 4.44
C SER A 382 16.03 -28.69 3.51
N PRO A 383 15.28 -29.18 2.51
CA PRO A 383 14.44 -28.31 1.68
C PRO A 383 13.40 -27.47 2.46
N ALA A 384 12.97 -27.94 3.64
CA ALA A 384 12.03 -27.23 4.50
C ALA A 384 12.70 -26.19 5.41
N THR A 385 14.03 -26.23 5.53
CA THR A 385 14.79 -25.33 6.40
C THR A 385 14.84 -23.92 5.78
N LEU A 386 14.40 -22.93 6.56
CA LEU A 386 14.44 -21.52 6.17
C LEU A 386 15.42 -20.72 7.02
N LEU A 387 15.61 -21.13 8.27
CA LEU A 387 16.33 -20.37 9.29
C LEU A 387 17.37 -21.25 10.00
N GLN A 388 18.48 -20.63 10.37
CA GLN A 388 19.50 -21.20 11.24
C GLN A 388 19.69 -20.29 12.45
N LEU A 389 19.70 -20.85 13.65
CA LEU A 389 20.03 -20.12 14.87
C LEU A 389 21.54 -19.91 14.95
N ASP A 390 21.98 -18.66 14.93
CA ASP A 390 23.41 -18.31 14.96
C ASP A 390 23.93 -18.17 16.38
N LYS A 391 23.15 -17.52 17.25
CA LYS A 391 23.47 -17.29 18.66
C LYS A 391 22.24 -16.94 19.48
N THR A 392 22.38 -17.10 20.79
CA THR A 392 21.39 -16.70 21.79
C THR A 392 21.96 -15.63 22.71
N VAL A 393 21.11 -14.68 23.12
CA VAL A 393 21.49 -13.57 23.99
C VAL A 393 20.41 -13.36 25.04
N ASP A 394 20.79 -13.38 26.31
CA ASP A 394 19.92 -12.96 27.41
C ASP A 394 19.79 -11.44 27.40
N ILE A 395 18.55 -10.95 27.49
CA ILE A 395 18.20 -9.53 27.46
C ILE A 395 17.63 -9.15 28.82
N ASP A 396 18.26 -8.12 29.41
CA ASP A 396 17.72 -7.47 30.60
C ASP A 396 16.51 -6.62 30.23
N LEU A 397 15.37 -6.97 30.82
CA LEU A 397 14.09 -6.31 30.58
C LEU A 397 13.94 -4.99 31.35
N THR A 398 14.85 -4.65 32.27
CA THR A 398 14.76 -3.40 33.05
C THR A 398 14.87 -2.12 32.19
N HIS A 399 15.35 -2.25 30.96
CA HIS A 399 15.50 -1.15 30.01
C HIS A 399 14.33 -1.01 29.00
N TYR A 400 13.26 -1.80 29.14
CA TYR A 400 12.07 -1.84 28.27
C TYR A 400 10.77 -1.74 29.07
#